data_AF-A0A8C2EHV9-F1
#
_entry.id   AF-A0A8C2EHV9-F1
#
_cell.length_a   1.000
_cell.length_b   1.000
_cell.length_c   1.000
_cell.angle_alpha   90.00
_cell.angle_beta   90.00
_cell.angle_gamma   90.00
#
_symmetry.space_group_name_H-M   'P 1'
#
loop_
_entity.id
_entity.type
_entity.pdbx_description
1 polymer ?
#
loop_
_entity_poly.entity_id
_entity_poly.type
_entity_poly.pdbx_seq_one_letter_code
_entity_poly.pdbx_strand_id
1 'polypeptide(L)'
;MVEMMTARVCCSLIAVLLCLFVYLSTTDAKEYVTAKPGVCPIFSLDGAVLKPCLKLCFLDRNCPDDEKCCSNGCGRQCMPPYKEKPGVCPKIYPEDDMLEDCAELCSQDGQCPDDEKCCSNGCGQRCMPPYKGIHIAIMV
;
A
#
# COMPACT_ATOMS: atom_id res chain seq x y z
N MET A 1 61.47 0.70 8.55
CA MET A 1 60.31 0.89 9.46
C MET A 1 59.28 1.87 8.92
N VAL A 2 59.69 2.93 8.20
CA VAL A 2 58.77 3.92 7.59
C VAL A 2 57.97 3.36 6.40
N GLU A 3 58.56 2.52 5.54
CA GLU A 3 57.85 1.87 4.42
C GLU A 3 56.79 0.84 4.85
N MET A 4 56.99 0.19 5.99
CA MET A 4 56.06 -0.81 6.52
C MET A 4 54.87 -0.17 7.26
N MET A 5 55.05 1.06 7.77
CA MET A 5 53.99 1.88 8.35
C MET A 5 53.11 2.49 7.25
N THR A 6 53.69 2.97 6.15
CA THR A 6 52.92 3.50 5.00
C THR A 6 52.11 2.41 4.30
N ALA A 7 52.65 1.20 4.10
CA ALA A 7 51.91 0.09 3.50
C ALA A 7 50.70 -0.36 4.34
N ARG A 8 50.85 -0.45 5.67
CA ARG A 8 49.74 -0.80 6.58
C ARG A 8 48.66 0.27 6.59
N VAL A 9 49.05 1.56 6.61
CA VAL A 9 48.12 2.70 6.53
C VAL A 9 47.37 2.72 5.19
N CYS A 10 48.05 2.45 4.08
CA CYS A 10 47.42 2.36 2.75
C CYS A 10 46.41 1.20 2.67
N CYS A 11 46.77 0.00 3.17
CA CYS A 11 45.84 -1.13 3.18
C CYS A 11 44.60 -0.86 4.05
N SER A 12 44.78 -0.21 5.21
CA SER A 12 43.66 0.20 6.07
C SER A 12 42.75 1.22 5.39
N LEU A 13 43.30 2.21 4.68
CA LEU A 13 42.52 3.21 3.95
C LEU A 13 41.74 2.61 2.78
N ILE A 14 42.34 1.70 2.01
CA ILE A 14 41.67 1.01 0.89
C ILE A 14 40.50 0.16 1.42
N ALA A 15 40.68 -0.58 2.51
CA ALA A 15 39.61 -1.36 3.12
C ALA A 15 38.43 -0.49 3.56
N VAL A 16 38.70 0.66 4.20
CA VAL A 16 37.66 1.62 4.61
C VAL A 16 36.93 2.19 3.40
N LEU A 17 37.65 2.58 2.33
CA LEU A 17 37.04 3.10 1.11
C LEU A 17 36.16 2.06 0.40
N LEU A 18 36.59 0.80 0.35
CA LEU A 18 35.78 -0.29 -0.20
C LEU A 18 34.53 -0.54 0.63
N CYS A 19 34.64 -0.55 1.97
CA CYS A 19 33.49 -0.67 2.85
C CYS A 19 32.51 0.49 2.69
N LEU A 20 33.01 1.72 2.56
CA LEU A 20 32.18 2.90 2.32
C LEU A 20 31.48 2.84 0.96
N PHE A 21 32.16 2.40 -0.10
CA PHE A 21 31.57 2.26 -1.43
C PHE A 21 30.47 1.19 -1.47
N VAL A 22 30.71 0.04 -0.82
CA VAL A 22 29.72 -1.03 -0.66
C VAL A 22 28.53 -0.56 0.18
N TYR A 23 28.78 0.20 1.25
CA TYR A 23 27.72 0.78 2.08
C TYR A 23 26.87 1.78 1.29
N LEU A 24 27.50 2.71 0.56
CA LEU A 24 26.81 3.71 -0.26
C LEU A 24 25.98 3.06 -1.40
N SER A 25 26.49 1.95 -1.96
CA SER A 25 25.79 1.18 -2.99
C SER A 25 24.56 0.45 -2.45
N THR A 26 24.59 0.01 -1.19
CA THR A 26 23.45 -0.67 -0.55
C THR A 26 22.42 0.29 0.01
N THR A 27 22.78 1.55 0.30
CA THR A 27 21.82 2.59 0.69
C THR A 27 20.93 3.07 -0.45
N ASP A 28 21.40 2.98 -1.71
CA ASP A 28 20.62 3.39 -2.89
C ASP A 28 19.49 2.39 -3.23
N ALA A 29 19.70 1.10 -2.96
CA ALA A 29 18.68 0.05 -3.11
C ALA A 29 17.68 0.00 -1.93
N LYS A 30 17.90 0.83 -0.91
CA LYS A 30 17.06 0.93 0.29
C LYS A 30 16.44 2.31 0.38
N GLU A 31 16.10 2.91 -0.76
CA GLU A 31 15.00 3.86 -0.82
C GLU A 31 13.76 3.10 -0.34
N TYR A 32 13.53 3.17 0.96
CA TYR A 32 12.32 2.75 1.64
C TYR A 32 11.18 3.43 0.90
N VAL A 33 10.56 2.66 0.00
CA VAL A 33 9.42 3.07 -0.82
C VAL A 33 8.33 3.46 0.16
N THR A 34 8.28 4.73 0.51
CA THR A 34 7.25 5.27 1.39
C THR A 34 5.99 5.27 0.54
N ALA A 35 5.10 4.31 0.81
CA ALA A 35 3.81 4.26 0.15
C ALA A 35 3.08 5.59 0.40
N LYS A 36 2.53 6.20 -0.66
CA LYS A 36 1.73 7.41 -0.47
C LYS A 36 0.45 7.06 0.32
N PRO A 37 -0.06 7.98 1.16
CA PRO A 37 -1.23 7.71 1.99
C PRO A 37 -2.48 7.41 1.15
N GLY A 38 -3.44 6.71 1.78
CA GLY A 38 -4.70 6.30 1.16
C GLY A 38 -4.62 4.99 0.39
N VAL A 39 -5.76 4.58 -0.15
CA VAL A 39 -5.93 3.28 -0.85
C VAL A 39 -6.32 3.48 -2.30
N CYS A 40 -5.97 2.49 -3.12
CA CYS A 40 -6.38 2.48 -4.52
C CYS A 40 -7.89 2.24 -4.63
N PRO A 41 -8.59 2.87 -5.59
CA PRO A 41 -9.96 2.50 -5.91
C PRO A 41 -10.10 1.01 -6.17
N ILE A 42 -11.22 0.44 -5.75
CA ILE A 42 -11.69 -0.84 -6.28
C ILE A 42 -12.15 -0.59 -7.71
N PHE A 43 -11.55 -1.31 -8.66
CA PHE A 43 -11.98 -1.27 -10.05
C PHE A 43 -13.16 -2.22 -10.25
N SER A 44 -14.37 -1.70 -10.16
CA SER A 44 -15.54 -2.40 -10.72
C SER A 44 -15.50 -2.26 -12.24
N LEU A 45 -15.67 -3.37 -12.96
CA LEU A 45 -15.68 -3.43 -14.42
C LEU A 45 -16.95 -2.82 -15.04
N ASP A 46 -17.76 -2.11 -14.26
CA ASP A 46 -18.99 -1.46 -14.73
C ASP A 46 -18.65 -0.17 -15.47
N GLY A 47 -18.49 -0.31 -16.79
CA GLY A 47 -18.23 0.79 -17.71
C GLY A 47 -16.84 0.78 -18.36
N ALA A 48 -16.18 -0.39 -18.45
CA ALA A 48 -14.88 -0.52 -19.09
C ALA A 48 -14.93 -0.20 -20.60
N VAL A 49 -14.72 1.07 -20.95
CA VAL A 49 -13.87 1.41 -22.09
C VAL A 49 -12.57 0.65 -21.84
N LEU A 50 -12.26 -0.33 -22.71
CA LEU A 50 -11.07 -1.20 -22.64
C LEU A 50 -9.84 -0.38 -22.20
N LYS A 51 -9.52 -0.41 -20.90
CA LYS A 51 -8.35 0.29 -20.40
C LYS A 51 -7.15 -0.48 -20.94
N PRO A 52 -6.20 0.17 -21.64
CA PRO A 52 -5.03 -0.51 -22.16
C PRO A 52 -4.31 -1.24 -21.02
N CYS A 53 -3.88 -2.48 -21.25
CA CYS A 53 -3.06 -3.27 -20.32
C CYS A 53 -1.61 -2.75 -20.26
N LEU A 54 -1.47 -1.43 -20.12
CA LEU A 54 -0.21 -0.73 -20.05
C LEU A 54 0.20 -0.59 -18.58
N LYS A 55 1.50 -0.72 -18.34
CA LYS A 55 2.12 -0.47 -17.04
C LYS A 55 2.76 0.92 -17.09
N LEU A 56 1.97 1.95 -16.79
CA LEU A 56 2.40 3.35 -16.85
C LEU A 56 3.21 3.77 -15.61
N CYS A 57 3.09 3.02 -14.52
CA CYS A 57 3.82 3.22 -13.27
C CYS A 57 4.15 1.86 -12.64
N PHE A 58 5.12 1.85 -11.71
CA PHE A 58 5.46 0.67 -10.90
C PHE A 58 5.27 0.92 -9.40
N LEU A 59 5.53 2.16 -8.96
CA LEU A 59 5.51 2.61 -7.57
C LEU A 59 4.76 3.93 -7.47
N ASP A 60 4.22 4.24 -6.28
CA ASP A 60 3.52 5.51 -6.01
C ASP A 60 4.40 6.74 -6.32
N ARG A 61 5.71 6.65 -6.08
CA ARG A 61 6.66 7.73 -6.40
C ARG A 61 6.80 8.06 -7.88
N ASN A 62 6.37 7.15 -8.77
CA ASN A 62 6.35 7.42 -10.21
C ASN A 62 5.19 8.34 -10.59
N CYS A 63 4.19 8.46 -9.72
CA CYS A 63 3.01 9.26 -9.95
C CYS A 63 3.19 10.67 -9.40
N PRO A 64 2.60 11.70 -10.04
CA PRO A 64 2.63 13.07 -9.55
C PRO A 64 1.88 13.20 -8.22
N ASP A 65 2.13 14.29 -7.51
CA ASP A 65 1.38 14.73 -6.32
C ASP A 65 1.11 13.60 -5.31
N ASP A 66 -0.14 13.44 -4.88
CA ASP A 66 -0.59 12.39 -3.95
C ASP A 66 -1.09 11.13 -4.67
N GLU A 67 -0.98 11.04 -6.00
CA GLU A 67 -1.49 9.91 -6.77
C GLU A 67 -0.73 8.62 -6.49
N LYS A 68 -1.47 7.51 -6.41
CA LYS A 68 -0.92 6.17 -6.19
C LYS A 68 -0.85 5.39 -7.49
N CYS A 69 0.11 4.45 -7.57
CA CYS A 69 0.22 3.55 -8.70
C CYS A 69 -0.70 2.35 -8.51
N CYS A 70 -1.89 2.41 -9.10
CA CYS A 70 -2.97 1.45 -8.88
C CYS A 70 -3.11 0.45 -10.02
N SER A 71 -3.44 -0.80 -9.67
CA SER A 71 -3.76 -1.86 -10.63
C SER A 71 -5.14 -1.60 -11.23
N ASN A 72 -5.23 -1.60 -12.57
CA ASN A 72 -6.51 -1.46 -13.28
C ASN A 72 -7.07 -2.80 -13.79
N GLY A 73 -6.65 -3.91 -13.18
CA GLY A 73 -6.99 -5.28 -13.59
C GLY A 73 -5.82 -5.98 -14.28
N CYS A 74 -5.33 -5.45 -15.41
CA CYS A 74 -4.21 -6.04 -16.17
C CYS A 74 -2.95 -5.15 -16.23
N GLY A 75 -3.12 -3.83 -16.13
CA GLY A 75 -2.07 -2.83 -16.17
C GLY A 75 -1.94 -2.06 -14.87
N ARG A 76 -1.23 -0.93 -14.93
CA ARG A 76 -1.06 0.00 -13.81
C ARG A 76 -1.10 1.42 -14.30
N GLN A 77 -1.76 2.28 -13.54
CA GLN A 77 -1.83 3.71 -13.82
C GLN A 77 -1.88 4.52 -12.53
N CYS A 78 -1.44 5.77 -12.62
CA CYS A 78 -1.58 6.72 -11.54
C CYS A 78 -3.06 7.08 -11.35
N MET A 79 -3.50 7.09 -10.08
CA MET A 79 -4.86 7.41 -9.70
C MET A 79 -4.89 8.19 -8.39
N PRO A 80 -5.87 9.09 -8.22
CA PRO A 80 -6.10 9.73 -6.93
C PRO A 80 -6.45 8.66 -5.87
N PRO A 81 -5.85 8.73 -4.67
CA PRO A 81 -6.15 7.80 -3.60
C PRO A 81 -7.51 8.13 -2.96
N TYR A 82 -8.14 7.09 -2.42
CA TYR A 82 -9.27 7.27 -1.51
C TYR A 82 -8.79 7.26 -0.06
N LYS A 83 -9.45 8.08 0.76
CA LYS A 83 -9.23 8.09 2.21
C LYS A 83 -10.10 7.00 2.84
N GLU A 84 -9.47 6.03 3.48
CA GLU A 84 -10.20 5.07 4.32
C GLU A 84 -10.79 5.79 5.54
N LYS A 85 -12.01 5.41 5.93
CA LYS A 85 -12.59 5.87 7.17
C LYS A 85 -12.02 5.08 8.35
N PRO A 86 -11.84 5.69 9.53
CA PRO A 86 -11.35 5.00 10.72
C PRO A 86 -12.24 3.81 11.14
N GLY A 87 -11.62 2.82 11.77
CA GLY A 87 -12.30 1.60 12.26
C GLY A 87 -12.16 0.41 11.32
N VAL A 88 -12.71 -0.73 11.73
CA VAL A 88 -12.63 -2.01 11.00
C VAL A 88 -14.02 -2.53 10.68
N CYS A 89 -14.17 -3.22 9.55
CA CYS A 89 -15.42 -3.88 9.21
C CYS A 89 -15.78 -4.93 10.27
N PRO A 90 -17.06 -5.05 10.66
CA PRO A 90 -17.50 -6.11 11.56
C PRO A 90 -17.26 -7.48 10.92
N LYS A 91 -16.90 -8.47 11.73
CA LYS A 91 -16.88 -9.86 11.28
C LYS A 91 -18.32 -10.35 11.16
N ILE A 92 -18.65 -10.92 10.01
CA ILE A 92 -19.95 -11.55 9.79
C ILE A 92 -19.79 -13.03 10.09
N TYR A 93 -20.60 -13.53 11.02
CA TYR A 93 -20.68 -14.95 11.31
C TYR A 93 -21.81 -15.56 10.47
N PRO A 94 -21.66 -16.80 9.99
CA PRO A 94 -22.67 -17.46 9.15
C PRO A 94 -24.04 -17.68 9.84
N GLU A 95 -24.11 -17.44 11.14
CA GLU A 95 -25.32 -17.45 11.98
C GLU A 95 -26.05 -16.10 12.02
N ASP A 96 -25.39 -15.00 11.62
CA ASP A 96 -26.01 -13.72 11.36
C ASP A 96 -26.53 -13.74 9.92
N ASP A 97 -27.84 -13.92 9.76
CA ASP A 97 -28.60 -14.08 8.51
C ASP A 97 -28.55 -12.82 7.61
N MET A 98 -27.35 -12.36 7.25
CA MET A 98 -27.04 -11.15 6.49
C MET A 98 -26.80 -11.44 4.98
N LEU A 99 -27.13 -12.66 4.55
CA LEU A 99 -27.03 -13.16 3.17
C LEU A 99 -28.17 -12.66 2.27
N GLU A 100 -28.98 -11.70 2.73
CA GLU A 100 -30.24 -11.36 2.09
C GLU A 100 -30.09 -10.47 0.85
N ASP A 101 -28.91 -9.88 0.59
CA ASP A 101 -28.66 -9.14 -0.65
C ASP A 101 -27.16 -9.17 -1.06
N CYS A 102 -26.85 -9.83 -2.18
CA CYS A 102 -25.53 -9.77 -2.84
C CYS A 102 -25.40 -8.50 -3.70
N ALA A 103 -25.84 -7.37 -3.17
CA ALA A 103 -25.81 -6.09 -3.85
C ALA A 103 -24.47 -5.38 -3.61
N GLU A 104 -23.94 -4.75 -4.67
CA GLU A 104 -22.78 -3.86 -4.61
C GLU A 104 -23.26 -2.42 -4.36
N LEU A 105 -23.62 -2.11 -3.11
CA LEU A 105 -24.19 -0.80 -2.73
C LEU A 105 -23.11 0.29 -2.55
N CYS A 106 -21.87 -0.12 -2.32
CA CYS A 106 -20.71 0.74 -2.22
C CYS A 106 -19.48 -0.01 -2.74
N SER A 107 -18.44 0.73 -3.13
CA SER A 107 -17.11 0.18 -3.44
C SER A 107 -15.99 0.81 -2.60
N GLN A 108 -16.30 1.86 -1.83
CA GLN A 108 -15.35 2.52 -0.95
C GLN A 108 -16.05 3.24 0.21
N ASP A 109 -15.36 3.36 1.34
CA ASP A 109 -15.86 4.01 2.57
C ASP A 109 -16.42 5.41 2.32
N GLY A 110 -15.83 6.17 1.39
CA GLY A 110 -16.26 7.54 1.07
C GLY A 110 -17.65 7.65 0.44
N GLN A 111 -18.22 6.54 -0.07
CA GLN A 111 -19.61 6.50 -0.57
C GLN A 111 -20.63 6.31 0.55
N CYS A 112 -20.19 5.85 1.72
CA CYS A 112 -21.05 5.62 2.85
C CYS A 112 -21.30 6.91 3.64
N PRO A 113 -22.46 7.08 4.30
CA PRO A 113 -22.70 8.20 5.19
C PRO A 113 -21.80 8.13 6.43
N ASP A 114 -21.67 9.25 7.14
CA ASP A 114 -21.06 9.36 8.47
C ASP A 114 -19.72 8.59 8.63
N ASP A 115 -19.56 7.80 9.70
CA ASP A 115 -18.40 6.96 9.97
C ASP A 115 -18.52 5.53 9.41
N GLU A 116 -19.59 5.23 8.67
CA GLU A 116 -19.82 3.90 8.09
C GLU A 116 -18.78 3.56 7.02
N LYS A 117 -18.36 2.30 7.02
CA LYS A 117 -17.37 1.73 6.11
C LYS A 117 -18.05 0.87 5.06
N CYS A 118 -17.45 0.78 3.88
CA CYS A 118 -17.90 -0.13 2.85
C CYS A 118 -17.33 -1.53 3.13
N CYS A 119 -18.19 -2.45 3.57
CA CYS A 119 -17.79 -3.75 4.07
C CYS A 119 -18.42 -4.86 3.24
N SER A 120 -17.65 -5.93 3.02
CA SER A 120 -18.19 -7.13 2.37
C SER A 120 -19.17 -7.85 3.29
N ASN A 121 -20.33 -8.22 2.77
CA ASN A 121 -21.29 -9.06 3.47
C ASN A 121 -21.20 -10.56 3.13
N GLY A 122 -20.09 -10.98 2.52
CA GLY A 122 -19.86 -12.37 2.07
C GLY A 122 -20.13 -12.60 0.59
N CYS A 123 -21.02 -11.82 -0.04
CA CYS A 123 -21.27 -11.91 -1.50
C CYS A 123 -21.42 -10.57 -2.22
N GLY A 124 -21.66 -9.47 -1.50
CA GLY A 124 -21.69 -8.10 -2.02
C GLY A 124 -20.98 -7.14 -1.08
N GLN A 125 -21.29 -5.84 -1.21
CA GLN A 125 -20.72 -4.77 -0.41
C GLN A 125 -21.81 -3.79 0.04
N ARG A 126 -21.81 -3.45 1.33
CA ARG A 126 -22.73 -2.44 1.89
C ARG A 126 -22.05 -1.58 2.94
N CYS A 127 -22.66 -0.42 3.18
CA CYS A 127 -22.27 0.44 4.27
C CYS A 127 -22.63 -0.19 5.61
N MET A 128 -21.64 -0.29 6.51
CA MET A 128 -21.79 -0.84 7.85
C MET A 128 -21.09 0.07 8.86
N PRO A 129 -21.66 0.27 10.06
CA PRO A 129 -20.96 0.93 11.15
C PRO A 129 -19.63 0.21 11.46
N PRO A 130 -18.54 0.96 11.72
CA PRO A 130 -17.27 0.35 12.07
C PRO A 130 -17.36 -0.35 13.42
N TYR A 131 -16.75 -1.54 13.53
CA TYR A 131 -16.63 -2.20 14.83
C TYR A 131 -15.63 -1.44 15.71
N LYS A 132 -16.09 -0.91 16.83
CA LYS A 132 -15.28 -0.19 17.84
C LYS A 132 -14.66 -1.14 18.86
N GLY A 133 -14.13 -2.27 18.40
CA GLY A 133 -13.46 -3.27 19.24
C GLY A 133 -12.07 -2.84 19.66
N ILE A 134 -11.70 -3.10 20.91
CA ILE A 134 -10.36 -2.85 21.46
C ILE A 134 -9.35 -3.64 20.61
N HIS A 135 -8.48 -2.93 19.89
CA HIS A 135 -7.21 -3.49 19.42
C HIS A 135 -6.42 -3.89 20.66
N ILE A 136 -6.55 -5.15 21.11
CA ILE A 136 -5.60 -5.71 22.06
C ILE A 136 -4.30 -5.83 21.26
N ALA A 137 -3.51 -4.78 21.27
CA ALA A 137 -2.11 -4.84 20.91
C ALA A 137 -1.47 -5.76 21.96
N ILE A 138 -1.45 -7.06 21.69
CA ILE A 138 -0.54 -7.96 22.38
C ILE A 138 0.84 -7.49 21.92
N MET A 139 1.46 -6.64 22.73
CA MET A 139 2.89 -6.40 22.66
C MET A 139 3.54 -7.72 23.06
N VAL A 140 3.83 -8.56 22.07
CA VAL A 140 4.70 -9.74 22.24
C VAL A 140 6.14 -9.28 22.08
#